data_AF-X1GX53-F1
#
_entry.id   AF-X1GX53-F1
#
_cell.length_a   1.000
_cell.length_b   1.000
_cell.length_c   1.000
_cell.angle_alpha   90.00
_cell.angle_beta   90.00
_cell.angle_gamma   90.00
#
_symmetry.space_group_name_H-M   'P 1'
#
loop_
_entity.id
_entity.type
_entity.pdbx_description
1 polymer ?
#
loop_
_entity_poly.entity_id
_entity_poly.type
_entity_poly.pdbx_seq_one_letter_code
_entity_poly.pdbx_strand_id
1 'polypeptide(L)'
;RRAATSIPANIAEGQARKSNPSFRNFLRIALGSAAELETHLEIARRLSYLDQQAARSLLQATDEVGRMMQGLLRSLGDAAGARL
;
A
#
# COMPACT_ATOMS: atom_id res chain seq x y z
N ARG A 1 7.07 -12.54 -0.58
CA ARG A 1 8.24 -11.71 -0.16
C ARG A 1 8.34 -10.41 -0.96
N ARG A 2 8.50 -10.45 -2.30
CA ARG A 2 8.68 -9.25 -3.14
C ARG A 2 7.60 -8.16 -2.95
N ALA A 3 6.33 -8.54 -2.93
CA ALA A 3 5.20 -7.62 -2.71
C ALA A 3 5.35 -6.82 -1.40
N ALA A 4 5.55 -7.51 -0.27
CA ALA A 4 5.72 -6.88 1.04
C ALA A 4 6.90 -5.89 1.10
N THR A 5 8.06 -6.24 0.52
CA THR A 5 9.23 -5.35 0.47
C THR A 5 9.07 -4.21 -0.54
N SER A 6 8.24 -4.39 -1.57
CA SER A 6 7.99 -3.39 -2.62
C SER A 6 7.17 -2.20 -2.12
N ILE A 7 6.27 -2.41 -1.15
CA ILE A 7 5.44 -1.35 -0.56
C ILE A 7 6.31 -0.23 0.03
N PRO A 8 7.18 -0.46 1.03
CA PRO A 8 8.02 0.59 1.60
C PRO A 8 9.06 1.13 0.60
N ALA A 9 9.58 0.29 -0.30
CA ALA A 9 10.53 0.73 -1.32
C ALA A 9 9.93 1.80 -2.26
N ASN A 10 8.71 1.57 -2.75
CA ASN A 10 8.01 2.54 -3.60
C ASN A 10 7.63 3.81 -2.83
N ILE A 11 7.20 3.71 -1.58
CA ILE A 11 6.93 4.90 -0.73
C ILE A 11 8.19 5.76 -0.61
N ALA A 12 9.33 5.15 -0.25
CA ALA A 12 10.60 5.85 -0.08
C ALA A 12 11.10 6.46 -1.39
N GLU A 13 11.03 5.72 -2.50
CA GLU A 13 11.45 6.20 -3.81
C GLU A 13 10.59 7.38 -4.28
N GLY A 14 9.27 7.28 -4.12
CA GLY A 14 8.35 8.36 -4.46
C GLY A 14 8.61 9.64 -3.68
N GLN A 15 8.82 9.52 -2.38
CA GLN A 15 9.15 10.64 -1.50
C GLN A 15 10.46 11.33 -1.92
N ALA A 16 11.47 10.55 -2.34
CA ALA A 16 12.76 11.08 -2.81
C ALA A 16 12.66 11.92 -4.09
N ARG A 17 11.58 11.77 -4.89
CA ARG A 17 11.36 12.56 -6.11
C ARG A 17 10.94 14.01 -5.87
N LYS A 18 10.63 14.40 -4.62
CA LYS A 18 10.28 15.79 -4.22
C LYS A 18 9.21 16.46 -5.11
N SER A 19 8.25 15.68 -5.61
CA SER A 19 7.20 16.13 -6.53
C SER A 19 5.91 15.37 -6.25
N ASN A 20 4.81 16.09 -6.03
CA ASN A 20 3.51 15.47 -5.71
C ASN A 20 3.02 14.53 -6.84
N PRO A 21 3.05 14.91 -8.13
CA PRO A 21 2.70 13.98 -9.21
C PRO A 21 3.51 12.68 -9.20
N SER A 22 4.84 12.77 -9.04
CA SER A 22 5.71 11.61 -8.99
C SER A 22 5.44 10.76 -7.75
N PHE A 23 5.32 11.38 -6.58
CA PHE A 23 5.04 10.65 -5.34
C PHE A 23 3.70 9.92 -5.41
N ARG A 24 2.65 10.56 -5.96
CA ARG A 24 1.35 9.91 -6.20
C ARG A 24 1.46 8.70 -7.12
N ASN A 25 2.32 8.73 -8.15
CA ASN A 25 2.55 7.56 -9.01
C ASN A 25 3.14 6.40 -8.22
N PHE A 26 4.19 6.65 -7.44
CA PHE A 26 4.82 5.64 -6.60
C PHE A 26 3.89 5.09 -5.51
N LEU A 27 3.04 5.92 -4.90
CA LEU A 27 2.01 5.46 -3.96
C LEU A 27 1.00 4.51 -4.62
N ARG A 28 0.63 4.73 -5.90
CA ARG A 28 -0.22 3.79 -6.64
C ARG A 28 0.47 2.46 -6.90
N ILE A 29 1.78 2.46 -7.18
CA ILE A 29 2.57 1.23 -7.33
C ILE A 29 2.65 0.48 -5.98
N ALA A 30 2.84 1.20 -4.88
CA ALA A 30 2.81 0.63 -3.54
C ALA A 30 1.44 0.02 -3.19
N LEU A 31 0.34 0.68 -3.56
CA LEU A 31 -1.03 0.14 -3.42
C LEU A 31 -1.23 -1.14 -4.24
N GLY A 32 -0.71 -1.21 -5.46
CA GLY A 32 -0.71 -2.45 -6.27
C GLY A 32 0.05 -3.58 -5.57
N SER A 33 1.22 -3.27 -5.00
CA SER A 33 2.01 -4.24 -4.22
C SER A 33 1.27 -4.71 -2.95
N ALA A 34 0.47 -3.85 -2.32
CA ALA A 34 -0.37 -4.23 -1.18
C ALA A 34 -1.49 -5.19 -1.58
N ALA A 35 -2.21 -4.91 -2.68
CA ALA A 35 -3.25 -5.82 -3.20
C ALA A 35 -2.68 -7.20 -3.60
N GLU A 36 -1.49 -7.23 -4.20
CA GLU A 36 -0.77 -8.48 -4.45
C GLU A 36 -0.44 -9.22 -3.15
N LEU A 37 0.00 -8.51 -2.10
CA LEU A 37 0.29 -9.13 -0.81
C LEU A 37 -0.96 -9.72 -0.17
N GLU A 38 -2.09 -9.01 -0.17
CA GLU A 38 -3.37 -9.52 0.33
C GLU A 38 -3.78 -10.82 -0.37
N THR A 39 -3.63 -10.85 -1.70
CA THR A 39 -3.90 -12.06 -2.51
C THR A 39 -3.01 -13.23 -2.07
N HIS A 40 -1.71 -13.00 -1.90
CA HIS A 40 -0.79 -14.05 -1.44
C HIS A 40 -1.10 -14.53 -0.01
N LEU A 41 -1.49 -13.62 0.89
CA LEU A 41 -1.87 -13.97 2.26
C LEU A 41 -3.13 -14.83 2.28
N GLU A 42 -4.12 -14.50 1.45
CA GLU A 42 -5.35 -15.28 1.33
C GLU A 42 -5.09 -16.67 0.74
N ILE A 43 -4.21 -16.79 -0.27
CA ILE A 43 -3.77 -18.08 -0.81
C ILE A 43 -3.04 -18.89 0.27
N ALA A 44 -2.10 -18.28 0.99
CA ALA A 44 -1.34 -18.96 2.05
C ALA A 44 -2.26 -19.45 3.18
N ARG A 45 -3.29 -18.67 3.54
CA ARG A 45 -4.32 -19.08 4.49
C ARG A 45 -5.12 -20.29 3.99
N ARG A 46 -5.54 -20.29 2.72
CA ARG A 46 -6.31 -21.40 2.12
C ARG A 46 -5.51 -22.69 2.01
N LEU A 47 -4.20 -22.59 1.82
CA LEU A 47 -3.28 -23.72 1.78
C LEU A 47 -2.78 -24.13 3.18
N SER A 48 -3.32 -23.53 4.25
CA SER A 48 -2.91 -23.80 5.64
C SER A 48 -1.42 -23.56 5.91
N TYR A 49 -0.77 -22.69 5.14
CA TYR A 49 0.60 -22.23 5.40
C TYR A 49 0.67 -21.14 6.48
N LEU A 50 -0.48 -20.54 6.78
CA LEU A 50 -0.68 -19.61 7.88
C LEU A 50 -1.86 -20.09 8.70
N ASP A 51 -1.75 -20.06 10.03
CA ASP A 51 -2.92 -20.23 10.87
C ASP A 51 -3.89 -19.05 10.72
N GLN A 52 -5.13 -19.23 11.17
CA GLN A 52 -6.19 -18.25 11.00
C GLN A 52 -5.88 -16.91 11.69
N GLN A 53 -5.20 -16.94 12.83
CA GLN A 53 -4.88 -15.75 13.61
C GLN A 53 -3.73 -14.96 12.95
N ALA A 54 -2.70 -15.65 12.46
CA ALA A 54 -1.60 -15.08 11.71
C ALA A 54 -2.10 -14.46 10.39
N ALA A 55 -2.91 -15.19 9.63
CA ALA A 55 -3.49 -14.67 8.38
C ALA A 55 -4.35 -13.42 8.63
N ARG A 56 -5.21 -13.44 9.65
CA ARG A 56 -6.03 -12.28 10.04
C ARG A 56 -5.18 -11.08 10.41
N SER A 57 -4.16 -11.28 11.23
CA SER A 57 -3.27 -10.20 11.69
C SER A 57 -2.51 -9.57 10.51
N LEU A 58 -2.00 -10.38 9.58
CA LEU A 58 -1.29 -9.91 8.39
C LEU A 58 -2.21 -9.18 7.41
N LEU A 59 -3.42 -9.69 7.19
CA LEU A 59 -4.42 -9.03 6.34
C LEU A 59 -4.84 -7.68 6.93
N GLN A 60 -5.10 -7.60 8.24
CA GLN A 60 -5.43 -6.35 8.92
C GLN A 60 -4.32 -5.31 8.82
N ALA A 61 -3.07 -5.72 9.02
CA ALA A 61 -1.92 -4.83 8.87
C ALA A 61 -1.75 -4.34 7.42
N THR A 62 -1.97 -5.22 6.44
CA THR A 62 -1.89 -4.86 5.02
C THR A 62 -2.97 -3.85 4.63
N ASP A 63 -4.20 -4.05 5.08
CA ASP A 63 -5.33 -3.13 4.86
C ASP A 63 -5.11 -1.78 5.57
N GLU A 64 -4.57 -1.78 6.79
CA GLU A 64 -4.21 -0.55 7.50
C GLU A 64 -3.18 0.28 6.71
N VAL A 65 -2.11 -0.35 6.22
CA VAL A 65 -1.11 0.32 5.38
C VAL A 65 -1.73 0.81 4.06
N GLY A 66 -2.62 0.02 3.44
CA GLY A 66 -3.40 0.44 2.28
C GLY A 66 -4.22 1.70 2.55
N ARG A 67 -4.96 1.74 3.67
CA ARG A 67 -5.76 2.90 4.08
C ARG A 67 -4.91 4.14 4.35
N MET A 68 -3.75 3.99 4.99
CA MET A 68 -2.80 5.09 5.20
C MET A 68 -2.28 5.65 3.87
N MET A 69 -1.87 4.80 2.93
CA MET A 69 -1.41 5.23 1.60
C MET A 69 -2.52 5.94 0.81
N GLN A 70 -3.77 5.48 0.89
CA GLN A 70 -4.90 6.16 0.26
C GLN A 70 -5.17 7.53 0.89
N GLY A 71 -5.09 7.64 2.22
CA GLY A 71 -5.19 8.92 2.93
C GLY A 71 -4.13 9.92 2.47
N LEU A 72 -2.88 9.47 2.39
CA LEU A 72 -1.78 10.27 1.87
C LEU A 72 -1.97 10.65 0.40
N LEU A 73 -2.47 9.74 -0.44
CA LEU A 73 -2.76 10.04 -1.84
C LEU A 73 -3.80 11.16 -1.99
N ARG A 74 -4.82 11.18 -1.11
CA ARG A 74 -5.83 12.25 -1.05
C ARG A 74 -5.21 13.59 -0.62
N SER A 75 -4.40 13.60 0.45
CA SER A 75 -3.78 14.84 0.92
C SER A 75 -2.82 15.47 -0.10
N LEU A 76 -2.26 14.69 -1.01
CA LEU A 76 -1.42 15.17 -2.12
C LEU A 76 -2.22 15.72 -3.32
N GLY A 77 -3.53 15.46 -3.38
CA GLY A 77 -4.42 15.86 -4.48
C GLY A 77 -5.13 17.20 -4.25
N ASP A 78 -5.23 17.67 -3.02
CA ASP A 78 -6.13 18.79 -2.66
C ASP A 78 -5.52 20.20 -2.84
N ALA A 79 -4.29 20.32 -3.36
CA ALA A 79 -3.67 21.62 -3.64
C ALA A 79 -4.26 22.37 -4.86
N ALA A 80 -5.21 21.78 -5.59
CA ALA A 80 -5.82 22.38 -6.80
C ALA A 80 -7.33 22.67 -6.67
N GLY A 81 -7.96 22.42 -5.51
CA GLY A 81 -9.42 22.49 -5.33
C GLY A 81 -9.95 23.65 -4.47
N ALA A 82 -9.09 24.55 -3.98
CA ALA A 82 -9.49 25.67 -3.11
C ALA A 82 -9.64 27.01 -3.86
N ARG A 83 -10.19 26.97 -5.08
CA ARG A 83 -10.62 28.17 -5.83
C ARG A 83 -11.99 27.92 -6.44
N LEU A 84 -13.02 28.17 -5.63
CA LEU A 84 -14.31 28.68 -6.08
C LEU A 84 -14.59 29.93 -5.24
#